data_AF-A0A397CVQ8-F1
#
_entry.id   AF-A0A397CVQ8-F1
#
_cell.length_a   1.000
_cell.length_b   1.000
_cell.length_c   1.000
_cell.angle_alpha   90.00
_cell.angle_beta   90.00
_cell.angle_gamma   90.00
#
_symmetry.space_group_name_H-M   'P 1'
#
loop_
_entity.id
_entity.type
_entity.pdbx_description
1 polymer ?
#
loop_
_entity_poly.entity_id
_entity_poly.type
_entity_poly.pdbx_seq_one_letter_code
_entity_poly.pdbx_strand_id
1 'polypeptide(L)'
;MLLEVVQIARSIQSSTSDYVNFPARFTVPDVTPWPKSLRGRTIQVARVRRQFKDGVLPTAVVEALNNVGFVWDAKQHNWTLRVLALKTYKSLYHNLLVPYEFTVPPHAATWSRDLWGCKLGVAVTNIRSRAHQLPPDRKAELDALGFVWDSHELTFDIKVLALNTYKQLHGHVHVPFEFKVPDTHPSWPPTCWKLKLGRAVHDLRCRGDHLTPERRDVLDALGYVPLLVELNESACIGE
;
A
#
# COMPACT_ATOMS: atom_id res chain seq x y z
N MET A 1 -31.09 19.95 -3.74
CA MET A 1 -31.14 18.49 -3.40
C MET A 1 -29.75 17.87 -3.32
N LEU A 2 -28.95 17.75 -4.40
CA LEU A 2 -27.62 17.13 -4.28
C LEU A 2 -26.69 17.92 -3.35
N LEU A 3 -26.62 19.25 -3.49
CA LEU A 3 -25.75 20.09 -2.65
C LEU A 3 -26.03 19.90 -1.15
N GLU A 4 -27.31 19.89 -0.75
CA GLU A 4 -27.74 19.64 0.62
C GLU A 4 -27.30 18.25 1.11
N VAL A 5 -27.43 17.22 0.26
CA VAL A 5 -26.96 15.87 0.60
C VAL A 5 -25.45 15.81 0.77
N VAL A 6 -24.71 16.52 -0.08
CA VAL A 6 -23.24 16.59 -0.02
C VAL A 6 -22.80 17.34 1.23
N GLN A 7 -23.47 18.44 1.61
CA GLN A 7 -23.19 19.19 2.82
C GLN A 7 -23.40 18.36 4.09
N ILE A 8 -24.49 17.58 4.15
CA ILE A 8 -24.76 16.69 5.28
C ILE A 8 -23.76 15.53 5.32
N ALA A 9 -23.44 14.93 4.16
CA ALA A 9 -22.39 13.92 4.11
C ALA A 9 -21.05 14.49 4.60
N ARG A 10 -20.70 15.72 4.18
CA ARG A 10 -19.47 16.41 4.59
C ARG A 10 -19.43 16.61 6.10
N SER A 11 -20.52 17.02 6.74
CA SER A 11 -20.55 17.23 8.19
C SER A 11 -20.37 15.91 8.95
N ILE A 12 -21.03 14.84 8.51
CA ILE A 12 -20.92 13.49 9.11
C ILE A 12 -19.49 12.97 9.05
N GLN A 13 -18.81 13.11 7.91
CA GLN A 13 -17.49 12.52 7.69
C GLN A 13 -16.32 13.51 7.92
N SER A 14 -16.60 14.73 8.37
CA SER A 14 -15.58 15.79 8.53
C SER A 14 -14.40 15.39 9.42
N SER A 15 -14.63 14.47 10.37
CA SER A 15 -13.60 13.91 11.24
C SER A 15 -12.71 12.86 10.56
N THR A 16 -13.12 12.29 9.44
CA THR A 16 -12.44 11.14 8.79
C THR A 16 -12.01 11.40 7.35
N SER A 17 -12.56 12.37 6.65
CA SER A 17 -12.18 12.67 5.27
C SER A 17 -12.45 14.13 4.95
N ASP A 18 -11.63 14.73 4.08
CA ASP A 18 -11.85 16.09 3.59
C ASP A 18 -12.73 16.17 2.34
N TYR A 19 -13.05 15.02 1.73
CA TYR A 19 -13.72 14.93 0.45
C TYR A 19 -14.98 14.08 0.50
N VAL A 20 -15.97 14.44 -0.30
CA VAL A 20 -17.23 13.67 -0.40
C VAL A 20 -17.24 12.86 -1.68
N ASN A 21 -17.00 11.56 -1.55
CA ASN A 21 -17.07 10.62 -2.67
C ASN A 21 -18.30 9.72 -2.57
N PHE A 22 -19.30 10.00 -3.41
CA PHE A 22 -20.50 9.17 -3.49
C PHE A 22 -20.38 8.02 -4.52
N PRO A 23 -21.05 6.89 -4.26
CA PRO A 23 -21.27 5.86 -5.27
C PRO A 23 -22.09 6.40 -6.44
N ALA A 24 -22.05 5.70 -7.57
CA ALA A 24 -22.78 6.07 -8.78
C ALA A 24 -24.28 6.30 -8.55
N ARG A 25 -24.86 5.50 -7.64
CA ARG A 25 -26.22 5.62 -7.13
C ARG A 25 -26.13 5.68 -5.61
N PHE A 26 -26.60 6.77 -5.02
CA PHE A 26 -26.61 6.94 -3.58
C PHE A 26 -28.06 7.04 -3.11
N THR A 27 -28.48 6.12 -2.24
CA THR A 27 -29.78 6.19 -1.58
C THR A 27 -29.58 6.83 -0.22
N VAL A 28 -30.30 7.92 0.05
CA VAL A 28 -30.21 8.64 1.32
C VAL A 28 -30.72 7.72 2.43
N PRO A 29 -29.91 7.42 3.47
CA PRO A 29 -30.33 6.59 4.59
C PRO A 29 -31.55 7.15 5.32
N ASP A 30 -32.44 6.27 5.78
CA ASP A 30 -33.62 6.65 6.57
C ASP A 30 -33.28 6.82 8.07
N VAL A 31 -32.27 7.64 8.35
CA VAL A 31 -31.80 7.92 9.73
C VAL A 31 -31.44 9.39 9.88
N THR A 32 -31.38 9.90 11.11
CA THR A 32 -30.76 11.20 11.39
C THR A 32 -29.26 11.15 11.05
N PRO A 33 -28.63 12.25 10.57
CA PRO A 33 -29.14 13.62 10.45
C PRO A 33 -29.87 13.94 9.12
N TRP A 34 -30.20 12.94 8.30
CA TRP A 34 -30.85 13.19 7.00
C TRP A 34 -32.27 13.77 7.18
N PRO A 35 -32.65 14.82 6.41
CA PRO A 35 -33.99 15.40 6.47
C PRO A 35 -35.04 14.41 5.99
N LYS A 36 -36.20 14.33 6.67
CA LYS A 36 -37.30 13.40 6.33
C LYS A 36 -37.72 13.46 4.87
N SER A 37 -37.66 14.64 4.24
CA SER A 37 -37.98 14.85 2.82
C SER A 37 -37.03 14.13 1.85
N LEU A 38 -35.79 13.87 2.27
CA LEU A 38 -34.73 13.27 1.45
C LEU A 38 -34.53 11.78 1.71
N ARG A 39 -34.98 11.25 2.85
CA ARG A 39 -34.81 9.84 3.23
C ARG A 39 -35.43 8.90 2.19
N GLY A 40 -34.72 7.83 1.86
CA GLY A 40 -35.13 6.85 0.84
C GLY A 40 -35.00 7.35 -0.60
N ARG A 41 -34.72 8.64 -0.85
CA ARG A 41 -34.51 9.13 -2.23
C ARG A 41 -33.18 8.64 -2.77
N THR A 42 -33.19 8.20 -4.03
CA THR A 42 -31.98 7.81 -4.76
C THR A 42 -31.47 8.97 -5.60
N ILE A 43 -30.22 9.36 -5.39
CA ILE A 43 -29.51 10.36 -6.17
C ILE A 43 -28.61 9.66 -7.18
N GLN A 44 -28.82 9.99 -8.46
CA GLN A 44 -28.03 9.46 -9.58
C GLN A 44 -26.75 10.30 -9.75
N VAL A 45 -25.77 10.10 -8.88
CA VAL A 45 -24.51 10.85 -8.89
C VAL A 45 -23.76 10.68 -10.21
N ALA A 46 -23.84 9.50 -10.82
CA ALA A 46 -23.26 9.25 -12.14
C ALA A 46 -23.82 10.17 -13.23
N ARG A 47 -25.12 10.52 -13.17
CA ARG A 47 -25.75 11.46 -14.10
C ARG A 47 -25.21 12.87 -13.90
N VAL A 48 -25.02 13.29 -12.65
CA VAL A 48 -24.48 14.60 -12.31
C VAL A 48 -23.04 14.73 -12.79
N ARG A 49 -22.20 13.71 -12.55
CA ARG A 49 -20.81 13.65 -13.05
C ARG A 49 -20.76 13.70 -14.59
N ARG A 50 -21.73 13.08 -15.27
CA ARG A 50 -21.86 13.16 -16.73
C ARG A 50 -22.21 14.57 -17.19
N GLN A 51 -23.23 15.19 -16.60
CA GLN A 51 -23.63 16.56 -16.94
C GLN A 51 -22.51 17.59 -16.71
N PHE A 52 -21.64 17.35 -15.73
CA PHE A 52 -20.44 18.16 -15.52
C PHE A 52 -19.45 18.00 -16.67
N LYS A 53 -19.17 16.76 -17.08
CA LYS A 53 -18.29 16.46 -18.21
C LYS A 53 -18.82 17.05 -19.52
N ASP A 54 -20.13 17.04 -19.70
CA ASP A 54 -20.80 17.57 -20.89
C ASP A 54 -20.91 19.12 -20.87
N GLY A 55 -20.47 19.78 -19.80
CA GLY A 55 -20.52 21.25 -19.68
C GLY A 55 -21.93 21.84 -19.48
N VAL A 56 -22.91 21.00 -19.11
CA VAL A 56 -24.33 21.38 -19.01
C VAL A 56 -24.69 21.93 -17.61
N LEU A 57 -23.87 21.62 -16.60
CA LEU A 57 -24.13 22.07 -15.23
C LEU A 57 -23.85 23.58 -15.07
N PRO A 58 -24.77 24.34 -14.45
CA PRO A 58 -24.53 25.75 -14.15
C PRO A 58 -23.28 25.95 -13.28
N THR A 59 -22.47 26.96 -13.60
CA THR A 59 -21.22 27.26 -12.89
C THR A 59 -21.41 27.40 -11.39
N ALA A 60 -22.47 28.09 -10.94
CA ALA A 60 -22.78 28.25 -9.52
C ALA A 60 -22.98 26.91 -8.78
N VAL A 61 -23.54 25.89 -9.45
CA VAL A 61 -23.72 24.56 -8.86
C VAL A 61 -22.38 23.83 -8.77
N VAL A 62 -21.54 23.96 -9.80
CA VAL A 62 -20.20 23.38 -9.82
C VAL A 62 -19.34 23.99 -8.72
N GLU A 63 -19.31 25.31 -8.60
CA GLU A 63 -18.58 26.03 -7.55
C GLU A 63 -19.06 25.65 -6.16
N ALA A 64 -20.38 25.59 -5.93
CA ALA A 64 -20.94 25.18 -4.65
C ALA A 64 -20.53 23.74 -4.27
N LEU A 65 -20.49 22.83 -5.25
CA LEU A 65 -20.06 21.44 -5.04
C LEU A 65 -18.54 21.33 -4.82
N ASN A 66 -17.74 22.14 -5.52
CA ASN A 66 -16.30 22.22 -5.30
C ASN A 66 -15.96 22.71 -3.89
N ASN A 67 -16.66 23.74 -3.41
CA ASN A 67 -16.45 24.31 -2.08
C ASN A 67 -16.73 23.33 -0.93
N VAL A 68 -17.57 22.33 -1.16
CA VAL A 68 -17.87 21.27 -0.18
C VAL A 68 -17.05 20.00 -0.40
N GLY A 69 -16.07 20.03 -1.32
CA GLY A 69 -15.16 18.91 -1.57
C GLY A 69 -15.81 17.74 -2.33
N PHE A 70 -16.80 18.00 -3.18
CA PHE A 70 -17.44 16.95 -3.98
C PHE A 70 -16.46 16.36 -5.01
N VAL A 71 -16.35 15.04 -5.02
CA VAL A 71 -15.46 14.33 -5.95
C VAL A 71 -16.16 14.07 -7.29
N TRP A 72 -15.75 14.80 -8.33
CA TRP A 72 -16.24 14.61 -9.71
C TRP A 72 -15.73 13.33 -10.35
N ASP A 73 -14.44 13.02 -10.22
CA ASP A 73 -13.85 11.78 -10.71
C ASP A 73 -13.37 10.89 -9.55
N ALA A 74 -14.21 9.92 -9.20
CA ALA A 74 -13.90 8.96 -8.15
C ALA A 74 -12.67 8.09 -8.48
N LYS A 75 -12.44 7.76 -9.76
CA LYS A 75 -11.30 6.91 -10.17
C LYS A 75 -10.00 7.69 -10.04
N GLN A 76 -9.99 8.96 -10.44
CA GLN A 76 -8.82 9.82 -10.32
C GLN A 76 -8.53 10.21 -8.88
N HIS A 77 -9.57 10.51 -8.10
CA HIS A 77 -9.40 10.81 -6.68
C HIS A 77 -8.85 9.61 -5.89
N ASN A 78 -9.41 8.41 -6.11
CA ASN A 78 -8.87 7.18 -5.48
C ASN A 78 -7.43 6.89 -5.91
N TRP A 79 -7.05 7.20 -7.15
CA TRP A 79 -5.67 7.08 -7.61
C TRP A 79 -4.74 8.06 -6.88
N THR A 80 -5.17 9.32 -6.77
CA THR A 80 -4.43 10.38 -6.05
C THR A 80 -4.20 9.98 -4.59
N LEU A 81 -5.22 9.44 -3.92
CA LEU A 81 -5.09 8.93 -2.56
C LEU A 81 -4.10 7.75 -2.45
N ARG A 82 -4.08 6.84 -3.42
CA ARG A 82 -3.09 5.73 -3.45
C ARG A 82 -1.67 6.24 -3.60
N VAL A 83 -1.45 7.20 -4.51
CA VAL A 83 -0.14 7.82 -4.70
C VAL A 83 0.29 8.56 -3.44
N LEU A 84 -0.60 9.32 -2.81
CA LEU A 84 -0.34 9.98 -1.53
C LEU A 84 0.05 8.96 -0.45
N ALA A 85 -0.70 7.86 -0.35
CA ALA A 85 -0.41 6.81 0.61
C ALA A 85 0.96 6.15 0.38
N LEU A 86 1.35 5.94 -0.89
CA LEU A 86 2.68 5.42 -1.23
C LEU A 86 3.79 6.42 -0.90
N LYS A 87 3.58 7.71 -1.16
CA LYS A 87 4.54 8.77 -0.78
C LYS A 87 4.73 8.82 0.73
N THR A 88 3.64 8.80 1.50
CA THR A 88 3.70 8.74 2.97
C THR A 88 4.39 7.46 3.44
N TYR A 89 4.03 6.30 2.88
CA TYR A 89 4.69 5.03 3.21
C TYR A 89 6.20 5.10 2.96
N LYS A 90 6.62 5.60 1.79
CA LYS A 90 8.03 5.77 1.44
C LYS A 90 8.75 6.71 2.41
N SER A 91 8.11 7.79 2.84
CA SER A 91 8.71 8.71 3.82
C SER A 91 8.92 8.08 5.20
N LEU A 92 8.06 7.13 5.59
CA LEU A 92 8.11 6.49 6.92
C LEU A 92 9.05 5.28 6.96
N TYR A 93 9.04 4.47 5.89
CA TYR A 93 9.75 3.18 5.85
C TYR A 93 10.91 3.16 4.86
N HIS A 94 11.15 4.27 4.14
CA HIS A 94 12.23 4.43 3.16
C HIS A 94 12.22 3.39 2.02
N ASN A 95 11.11 2.66 1.86
CA ASN A 95 10.91 1.63 0.85
C ASN A 95 9.45 1.65 0.38
N LEU A 96 9.14 0.92 -0.70
CA LEU A 96 7.78 0.73 -1.23
C LEU A 96 7.34 -0.75 -1.20
N LEU A 97 7.94 -1.53 -0.31
CA LEU A 97 7.66 -2.94 -0.10
C LEU A 97 6.50 -3.09 0.89
N VAL A 98 5.35 -2.51 0.54
CA VAL A 98 4.17 -2.52 1.40
C VAL A 98 3.69 -3.97 1.64
N PRO A 99 3.64 -4.44 2.91
CA PRO A 99 3.09 -5.76 3.24
C PRO A 99 1.62 -5.87 2.86
N TYR A 100 1.16 -7.06 2.42
CA TYR A 100 -0.24 -7.29 2.05
C TYR A 100 -1.24 -6.90 3.14
N GLU A 101 -0.94 -7.24 4.39
CA GLU A 101 -1.77 -6.95 5.57
C GLU A 101 -1.74 -5.47 5.99
N PHE A 102 -0.85 -4.66 5.43
CA PHE A 102 -0.67 -3.29 5.87
C PHE A 102 -1.93 -2.46 5.63
N THR A 103 -2.46 -1.96 6.73
CA THR A 103 -3.60 -1.05 6.78
C THR A 103 -3.15 0.22 7.47
N VAL A 104 -3.47 1.37 6.88
CA VAL A 104 -3.14 2.66 7.46
C VAL A 104 -3.81 2.79 8.83
N PRO A 105 -3.06 3.02 9.92
CA PRO A 105 -3.63 3.11 11.25
C PRO A 105 -4.63 4.28 11.33
N PRO A 106 -5.78 4.09 12.00
CA PRO A 106 -6.72 5.18 12.23
C PRO A 106 -6.07 6.24 13.13
N HIS A 107 -6.43 7.51 12.93
CA HIS A 107 -5.99 8.65 13.73
C HIS A 107 -4.48 8.90 13.76
N ALA A 108 -3.71 8.29 12.85
CA ALA A 108 -2.28 8.55 12.75
C ALA A 108 -2.03 9.91 12.10
N ALA A 109 -1.40 10.83 12.85
CA ALA A 109 -1.12 12.20 12.40
C ALA A 109 -0.20 12.27 11.16
N THR A 110 0.60 11.23 10.92
CA THR A 110 1.47 11.12 9.75
C THR A 110 0.70 10.83 8.46
N TRP A 111 -0.53 10.32 8.57
CA TRP A 111 -1.38 9.97 7.44
C TRP A 111 -2.52 10.97 7.30
N SER A 112 -2.85 11.33 6.06
CA SER A 112 -4.09 12.08 5.80
C SER A 112 -5.30 11.31 6.32
N ARG A 113 -6.30 12.03 6.83
CA ARG A 113 -7.56 11.45 7.31
C ARG A 113 -8.21 10.55 6.25
N ASP A 114 -8.15 10.97 5.00
CA ASP A 114 -8.69 10.24 3.84
C ASP A 114 -8.05 8.86 3.63
N LEU A 115 -6.89 8.60 4.25
CA LEU A 115 -6.16 7.35 4.16
C LEU A 115 -6.41 6.42 5.35
N TRP A 116 -7.00 6.90 6.45
CA TRP A 116 -7.22 6.08 7.64
C TRP A 116 -8.07 4.83 7.33
N GLY A 117 -7.58 3.67 7.77
CA GLY A 117 -8.23 2.38 7.48
C GLY A 117 -8.05 1.89 6.03
N CYS A 118 -7.32 2.62 5.18
CA CYS A 118 -7.01 2.16 3.83
C CYS A 118 -6.14 0.90 3.89
N LYS A 119 -6.62 -0.19 3.27
CA LYS A 119 -5.87 -1.43 3.07
C LYS A 119 -4.83 -1.24 1.96
N LEU A 120 -3.81 -0.43 2.22
CA LEU A 120 -2.79 -0.05 1.25
C LEU A 120 -2.04 -1.28 0.70
N GLY A 121 -1.79 -2.30 1.52
CA GLY A 121 -1.18 -3.55 1.06
C GLY A 121 -2.00 -4.27 -0.02
N VAL A 122 -3.32 -4.33 0.15
CA VAL A 122 -4.24 -4.89 -0.86
C VAL A 122 -4.26 -4.01 -2.11
N ALA A 123 -4.27 -2.68 -1.95
CA ALA A 123 -4.24 -1.74 -3.07
C ALA A 123 -2.97 -1.91 -3.92
N VAL A 124 -1.80 -2.02 -3.28
CA VAL A 124 -0.51 -2.26 -3.93
C VAL A 124 -0.47 -3.60 -4.66
N THR A 125 -0.98 -4.66 -4.03
CA THR A 125 -1.08 -5.98 -4.66
C THR A 125 -1.95 -5.95 -5.92
N ASN A 126 -3.08 -5.23 -5.87
CA ASN A 126 -3.94 -5.02 -7.03
C ASN A 126 -3.31 -4.18 -8.14
N ILE A 127 -2.47 -3.20 -7.78
CA ILE A 127 -1.69 -2.43 -8.76
C ILE A 127 -0.72 -3.36 -9.50
N ARG A 128 0.01 -4.21 -8.78
CA ARG A 128 0.96 -5.18 -9.35
C ARG A 128 0.26 -6.20 -10.26
N SER A 129 -0.80 -6.85 -9.79
CA SER A 129 -1.51 -7.89 -10.56
C SER A 129 -2.16 -7.35 -11.84
N ARG A 130 -2.47 -6.06 -11.87
CA ARG A 130 -3.07 -5.37 -13.03
C ARG A 130 -2.11 -4.42 -13.72
N ALA A 131 -0.80 -4.61 -13.56
CA ALA A 131 0.21 -3.72 -14.17
C ALA A 131 0.03 -3.54 -15.69
N HIS A 132 -0.40 -4.59 -16.39
CA HIS A 132 -0.69 -4.56 -17.83
C HIS A 132 -1.94 -3.74 -18.21
N GLN A 133 -2.82 -3.44 -17.25
CA GLN A 133 -4.04 -2.65 -17.43
C GLN A 133 -3.88 -1.20 -16.95
N LEU A 134 -2.71 -0.84 -16.42
CA LEU A 134 -2.45 0.51 -15.94
C LEU A 134 -2.23 1.44 -17.15
N PRO A 135 -2.88 2.61 -17.18
CA PRO A 135 -2.55 3.67 -18.13
C PRO A 135 -1.06 4.02 -18.07
N PRO A 136 -0.41 4.35 -19.20
CA PRO A 136 1.02 4.69 -19.25
C PRO A 136 1.42 5.77 -18.24
N ASP A 137 0.63 6.84 -18.11
CA ASP A 137 0.91 7.95 -17.20
C ASP A 137 0.94 7.51 -15.73
N ARG A 138 0.04 6.58 -15.36
CA ARG A 138 -0.05 6.04 -14.00
C ARG A 138 1.11 5.10 -13.70
N LYS A 139 1.57 4.36 -14.71
CA LYS A 139 2.76 3.52 -14.59
C LYS A 139 4.01 4.40 -14.43
N ALA A 140 4.17 5.42 -15.26
CA ALA A 140 5.27 6.38 -15.19
C ALA A 140 5.31 7.12 -13.84
N GLU A 141 4.14 7.50 -13.29
CA GLU A 141 4.05 8.11 -11.96
C GLU A 141 4.56 7.17 -10.85
N LEU A 142 4.21 5.88 -10.92
CA LEU A 142 4.72 4.89 -9.97
C LEU A 142 6.21 4.61 -10.17
N ASP A 143 6.68 4.54 -11.41
CA ASP A 143 8.10 4.36 -11.74
C ASP A 143 8.95 5.52 -11.19
N ALA A 144 8.48 6.77 -11.35
CA ALA A 144 9.12 7.95 -10.78
C ALA A 144 9.18 7.94 -9.25
N LEU A 145 8.24 7.25 -8.59
CA LEU A 145 8.28 7.03 -7.15
C LEU A 145 9.26 5.93 -6.73
N GLY A 146 9.80 5.16 -7.67
CA GLY A 146 10.60 3.96 -7.41
C GLY A 146 9.73 2.78 -6.94
N PHE A 147 8.52 2.67 -7.47
CA PHE A 147 7.60 1.60 -7.10
C PHE A 147 8.15 0.23 -7.51
N VAL A 148 8.15 -0.71 -6.57
CA VAL A 148 8.63 -2.07 -6.80
C VAL A 148 7.50 -2.92 -7.38
N TRP A 149 7.61 -3.26 -8.67
CA TRP A 149 6.60 -4.04 -9.41
C TRP A 149 6.59 -5.52 -9.06
N ASP A 150 7.76 -6.10 -8.80
CA ASP A 150 7.89 -7.48 -8.34
C ASP A 150 8.19 -7.52 -6.83
N SER A 151 7.24 -8.00 -6.03
CA SER A 151 7.47 -8.16 -4.58
C SER A 151 8.42 -9.30 -4.21
N HIS A 152 8.68 -10.25 -5.13
CA HIS A 152 9.71 -11.27 -4.96
C HIS A 152 11.12 -10.67 -5.16
N GLU A 153 11.20 -9.61 -5.98
CA GLU A 153 12.28 -8.62 -5.97
C GLU A 153 12.14 -7.65 -4.79
N LEU A 154 12.06 -8.18 -3.57
CA LEU A 154 12.84 -7.52 -2.54
C LEU A 154 14.26 -7.43 -3.12
N THR A 155 14.79 -6.22 -3.31
CA THR A 155 16.13 -6.09 -3.88
C THR A 155 17.04 -7.00 -3.06
N PHE A 156 17.83 -7.80 -3.77
CA PHE A 156 18.78 -8.73 -3.15
C PHE A 156 19.58 -7.99 -2.05
N ASP A 157 19.91 -6.73 -2.31
CA ASP A 157 20.54 -5.78 -1.40
C ASP A 157 19.79 -5.58 -0.08
N ILE A 158 18.45 -5.42 -0.07
CA ILE A 158 17.67 -5.27 1.17
C ILE A 158 17.67 -6.59 1.96
N LYS A 159 17.62 -7.74 1.27
CA LYS A 159 17.70 -9.06 1.94
C LYS A 159 19.06 -9.25 2.59
N VAL A 160 20.13 -8.93 1.87
CA VAL A 160 21.52 -8.98 2.34
C VAL A 160 21.74 -8.02 3.52
N LEU A 161 21.26 -6.78 3.40
CA LEU A 161 21.36 -5.79 4.47
C LEU A 161 20.66 -6.25 5.75
N ALA A 162 19.44 -6.80 5.61
CA ALA A 162 18.69 -7.33 6.74
C ALA A 162 19.36 -8.59 7.35
N LEU A 163 19.91 -9.49 6.52
CA LEU A 163 20.65 -10.66 6.98
C LEU A 163 21.93 -10.29 7.73
N ASN A 164 22.69 -9.31 7.22
CA ASN A 164 23.91 -8.83 7.87
C ASN A 164 23.58 -8.20 9.23
N THR A 165 22.52 -7.40 9.29
CA THR A 165 22.02 -6.83 10.56
C THR A 165 21.61 -7.93 11.54
N TYR A 166 20.89 -8.96 11.07
CA TYR A 166 20.50 -10.10 11.89
C TYR A 166 21.73 -10.83 12.46
N LYS A 167 22.75 -11.08 11.62
CA LYS A 167 24.01 -11.71 12.01
C LYS A 167 24.75 -10.89 13.07
N GLN A 168 24.79 -9.56 12.94
CA GLN A 168 25.41 -8.69 13.93
C GLN A 168 24.71 -8.75 15.29
N LEU A 169 23.38 -8.90 15.30
CA LEU A 169 22.58 -8.94 16.53
C LEU A 169 22.55 -10.33 17.20
N HIS A 170 22.56 -11.40 16.41
CA HIS A 170 22.33 -12.77 16.90
C HIS A 170 23.56 -13.69 16.75
N GLY A 171 24.62 -13.23 16.08
CA GLY A 171 25.84 -14.01 15.82
C GLY A 171 25.72 -15.03 14.69
N HIS A 172 24.52 -15.26 14.13
CA HIS A 172 24.26 -16.27 13.10
C HIS A 172 23.22 -15.79 12.08
N VAL A 173 23.04 -16.54 10.98
CA VAL A 173 22.03 -16.26 9.93
C VAL A 173 20.84 -17.23 9.93
N HIS A 174 20.68 -18.05 10.98
CA HIS A 174 19.50 -18.90 11.18
C HIS A 174 18.27 -18.08 11.60
N VAL A 175 17.66 -17.38 10.63
CA VAL A 175 16.46 -16.58 10.85
C VAL A 175 15.22 -17.49 10.98
N PRO A 176 14.42 -17.38 12.06
CA PRO A 176 13.15 -18.09 12.19
C PRO A 176 12.17 -17.73 11.06
N PHE A 177 11.39 -18.69 10.55
CA PHE A 177 10.50 -18.48 9.40
C PHE A 177 9.50 -17.31 9.56
N GLU A 178 8.95 -17.15 10.76
CA GLU A 178 7.98 -16.09 11.08
C GLU A 178 8.63 -14.76 11.50
N PHE A 179 9.97 -14.67 11.50
CA PHE A 179 10.66 -13.45 11.92
C PHE A 179 10.34 -12.28 10.99
N LYS A 180 9.89 -11.17 11.61
CA LYS A 180 9.64 -9.88 10.96
C LYS A 180 10.57 -8.85 11.56
N VAL A 181 11.23 -8.06 10.70
CA VAL A 181 12.11 -6.98 11.15
C VAL A 181 11.30 -5.95 11.93
N PRO A 182 11.67 -5.64 13.19
CA PRO A 182 11.00 -4.62 13.98
C PRO A 182 11.22 -3.23 13.36
N ASP A 183 10.20 -2.38 13.41
CA ASP A 183 10.23 -0.99 12.95
C ASP A 183 10.62 0.02 14.03
N THR A 184 10.97 -0.46 15.23
CA THR A 184 11.28 0.37 16.39
C THR A 184 12.70 0.19 16.90
N HIS A 185 13.47 -0.74 16.33
CA HIS A 185 14.78 -1.10 16.84
C HIS A 185 15.90 -0.39 16.05
N PRO A 186 16.77 0.41 16.72
CA PRO A 186 17.70 1.31 16.04
C PRO A 186 18.77 0.60 15.23
N SER A 187 19.13 -0.63 15.58
CA SER A 187 20.10 -1.43 14.83
C SER A 187 19.60 -1.86 13.44
N TRP A 188 18.29 -1.77 13.17
CA TRP A 188 17.73 -2.13 11.87
C TRP A 188 17.62 -0.92 10.97
N PRO A 189 18.25 -0.94 9.78
CA PRO A 189 18.06 0.10 8.78
C PRO A 189 16.56 0.28 8.47
N PRO A 190 16.05 1.51 8.38
CA PRO A 190 14.62 1.75 8.14
C PRO A 190 14.07 1.08 6.87
N THR A 191 14.92 0.92 5.85
CA THR A 191 14.61 0.20 4.61
C THR A 191 14.25 -1.27 4.81
N CYS A 192 14.67 -1.87 5.92
CA CYS A 192 14.40 -3.26 6.26
C CYS A 192 13.17 -3.42 7.17
N TRP A 193 12.59 -2.33 7.69
CA TRP A 193 11.47 -2.40 8.64
C TRP A 193 10.25 -3.12 8.08
N LYS A 194 9.59 -3.92 8.94
CA LYS A 194 8.42 -4.77 8.61
C LYS A 194 8.68 -5.87 7.57
N LEU A 195 9.93 -6.05 7.13
CA LEU A 195 10.30 -7.14 6.24
C LEU A 195 10.06 -8.50 6.91
N LYS A 196 9.32 -9.39 6.24
CA LYS A 196 9.19 -10.81 6.62
C LYS A 196 10.49 -11.56 6.29
N LEU A 197 11.58 -11.22 6.98
CA LEU A 197 12.93 -11.71 6.69
C LEU A 197 13.03 -13.24 6.77
N GLY A 198 12.31 -13.89 7.70
CA GLY A 198 12.27 -15.34 7.80
C GLY A 198 11.79 -16.03 6.51
N ARG A 199 10.69 -15.55 5.94
CA ARG A 199 10.21 -15.98 4.62
C ARG A 199 11.19 -15.66 3.51
N ALA A 200 11.77 -14.47 3.50
CA ALA A 200 12.72 -14.08 2.46
C ALA A 200 13.95 -15.00 2.45
N VAL A 201 14.47 -15.36 3.63
CA VAL A 201 15.58 -16.29 3.80
C VAL A 201 15.19 -17.71 3.38
N HIS A 202 14.01 -18.19 3.76
CA HIS A 202 13.48 -19.47 3.32
C HIS A 202 13.31 -19.53 1.79
N ASP A 203 12.76 -18.48 1.18
CA ASP A 203 12.61 -18.41 -0.27
C ASP A 203 13.98 -18.39 -0.98
N LEU A 204 14.99 -17.71 -0.42
CA LEU A 204 16.37 -17.79 -0.92
C LEU A 204 16.92 -19.23 -0.81
N ARG A 205 16.55 -19.99 0.23
CA ARG A 205 17.01 -21.38 0.42
C ARG A 205 16.38 -22.31 -0.62
N CYS A 206 15.08 -22.15 -0.87
CA CYS A 206 14.33 -23.00 -1.79
C CYS A 206 14.50 -22.63 -3.27
N ARG A 207 14.91 -21.39 -3.58
CA ARG A 207 15.03 -20.88 -4.97
C ARG A 207 16.46 -20.47 -5.34
N GLY A 208 17.45 -20.87 -4.54
CA GLY A 208 18.88 -20.51 -4.72
C GLY A 208 19.49 -20.97 -6.05
N ASP A 209 18.83 -21.90 -6.75
CA ASP A 209 19.26 -22.42 -8.06
C ASP A 209 19.21 -21.37 -9.17
N HIS A 210 18.41 -20.31 -9.01
CA HIS A 210 18.28 -19.22 -9.98
C HIS A 210 19.11 -17.97 -9.60
N LEU A 211 19.96 -18.06 -8.57
CA LEU A 211 20.86 -16.95 -8.20
C LEU A 211 22.07 -16.90 -9.12
N THR A 212 22.49 -15.69 -9.50
CA THR A 212 23.75 -15.50 -10.21
C THR A 212 24.93 -15.84 -9.28
N PRO A 213 26.09 -16.25 -9.83
CA PRO A 213 27.28 -16.56 -9.03
C PRO A 213 27.65 -15.44 -8.04
N GLU A 214 27.59 -14.17 -8.48
CA GLU A 214 27.93 -13.02 -7.64
C GLU A 214 27.00 -12.87 -6.43
N ARG A 215 25.71 -13.19 -6.62
CA ARG A 215 24.74 -13.17 -5.51
C ARG A 215 24.95 -14.35 -4.56
N ARG A 216 25.44 -15.49 -5.05
CA ARG A 216 25.79 -16.64 -4.21
C ARG A 216 26.99 -16.31 -3.35
N ASP A 217 28.05 -15.74 -3.94
CA ASP A 217 29.26 -15.35 -3.22
C ASP A 217 28.96 -14.37 -2.07
N VAL A 218 28.06 -13.41 -2.29
CA VAL A 218 27.63 -12.46 -1.25
C VAL A 218 26.91 -13.17 -0.09
N LEU A 219 26.08 -14.18 -0.37
CA LEU A 219 25.41 -14.96 0.68
C LEU A 219 26.41 -15.87 1.42
N ASP A 220 27.29 -16.55 0.69
CA ASP A 220 28.31 -17.43 1.27
C ASP A 220 29.27 -16.64 2.18
N ALA A 221 29.67 -15.43 1.80
CA ALA A 221 30.46 -14.53 2.65
C ALA A 221 29.74 -14.12 3.95
N LEU A 222 28.40 -14.14 3.98
CA LEU A 222 27.62 -13.90 5.19
C LEU A 222 27.53 -15.14 6.10
N GLY A 223 28.07 -16.29 5.68
CA GLY A 223 27.93 -17.57 6.38
C GLY A 223 26.56 -18.21 6.13
N TYR A 224 25.93 -17.89 5.00
CA TYR A 224 24.70 -18.54 4.57
C TYR A 224 25.03 -19.91 3.98
N VAL A 225 24.58 -20.99 4.63
CA VAL A 225 24.77 -22.36 4.14
C VAL A 225 23.50 -22.80 3.39
N PRO A 226 23.58 -23.16 2.09
CA PRO A 226 22.46 -23.77 1.37
C PRO A 226 22.11 -25.13 1.97
N LEU A 227 20.81 -25.50 1.95
CA LEU A 227 20.31 -26.76 2.53
C LEU A 227 20.97 -28.02 1.96
N LEU A 228 21.59 -27.93 0.77
CA LEU A 228 22.31 -29.02 0.11
C LEU A 228 23.64 -29.39 0.79
N VAL A 229 24.20 -28.55 1.68
CA VAL A 229 25.47 -28.85 2.37
C VAL A 229 25.24 -29.58 3.69
N GLU A 230 24.14 -29.29 4.42
CA GLU A 230 23.84 -29.94 5.71
C GLU A 230 23.57 -31.46 5.57
N LEU A 231 23.11 -31.92 4.40
CA LEU A 231 22.90 -33.35 4.11
C LEU A 231 24.19 -34.09 3.74
N ASN A 232 25.22 -33.39 3.26
CA ASN A 232 26.52 -33.99 2.93
C ASN A 232 27.47 -33.99 4.13
N GLU A 233 27.40 -33.00 5.02
CA GLU A 233 28.21 -33.02 6.25
C GLU A 233 27.69 -34.04 7.27
N SER A 234 26.38 -34.26 7.37
CA SER A 234 25.82 -35.32 8.22
C SER A 234 26.12 -36.74 7.74
N ALA A 235 26.56 -36.91 6.49
CA ALA A 235 26.93 -38.21 5.91
C ALA A 235 28.43 -38.53 6.03
N CYS A 236 29.26 -37.59 6.47
CA CYS A 236 30.73 -37.77 6.56
C CYS A 236 31.27 -37.82 8.01
N ILE A 237 30.41 -37.78 9.04
CA ILE A 237 30.82 -37.88 10.46
C ILE A 237 30.30 -39.20 11.06
N GLY A 238 30.45 -40.28 10.30
CA GLY A 238 30.02 -41.62 10.69
C GLY A 238 30.97 -42.70 10.15
N GLU A 239 32.23 -42.64 10.56
CA GLU A 239 33.13 -43.80 10.65
C GLU A 239 33.76 -43.84 12.05
#